data_AF-A0A7X8U5Z6-F1
#
_entry.id   AF-A0A7X8U5Z6-F1
#
_cell.length_a   1.000
_cell.length_b   1.000
_cell.length_c   1.000
_cell.angle_alpha   90.00
_cell.angle_beta   90.00
_cell.angle_gamma   90.00
#
_symmetry.space_group_name_H-M   'P 1'
#
loop_
_entity.id
_entity.type
_entity.pdbx_description
1 polymer ?
#
loop_
_entity_poly.entity_id
_entity_poly.type
_entity_poly.pdbx_seq_one_letter_code
_entity_poly.pdbx_strand_id
1 'polypeptide(L)'
;MRKIPRRGEQTQPEGGHDTKGIPDIPLPQDYDEKMLLLSPYIEKNHDLIARPFYLDSEMKLEACAFYFNAVVDDKKLNEHVLQPLMMYSGGWGSADYNNTDRVDLIVRTAISVGQIRKTDSFAVMV
;
A
#
# COMPACT_ATOMS: atom_id res chain seq x y z
N MET A 1 -17.57 -41.34 20.67
CA MET A 1 -16.99 -40.28 19.80
C MET A 1 -17.06 -38.96 20.56
N ARG A 2 -15.93 -38.44 21.04
CA ARG A 2 -15.87 -37.18 21.81
C ARG A 2 -15.71 -36.01 20.83
N LYS A 3 -16.68 -35.08 20.81
CA LYS A 3 -16.61 -33.83 20.04
C LYS A 3 -15.73 -32.84 20.81
N ILE A 4 -14.61 -32.47 20.21
CA ILE A 4 -13.72 -31.40 20.72
C ILE A 4 -14.35 -30.07 20.27
N PRO A 5 -14.62 -29.11 21.17
CA PRO A 5 -15.11 -27.80 20.77
C PRO A 5 -13.98 -27.02 20.10
N ARG A 6 -14.23 -26.45 18.92
CA ARG A 6 -13.30 -25.54 18.25
C ARG A 6 -13.12 -24.31 19.13
N ARG A 7 -11.88 -24.11 19.58
CA ARG A 7 -11.38 -22.91 20.25
C ARG A 7 -11.75 -21.71 19.36
N GLY A 8 -12.46 -20.75 19.94
CA GLY A 8 -12.99 -19.58 19.26
C GLY A 8 -11.92 -18.88 18.42
N GLU A 9 -12.35 -18.44 17.25
CA GLU A 9 -11.66 -17.44 16.44
C GLU A 9 -11.34 -16.27 17.37
N GLN A 10 -10.07 -16.14 17.73
CA GLN A 10 -9.55 -14.91 18.30
C GLN A 10 -9.61 -13.88 17.18
N THR A 11 -10.71 -13.12 17.14
CA THR A 11 -10.70 -11.79 16.54
C THR A 11 -9.48 -11.08 17.10
N GLN A 12 -8.55 -10.73 16.21
CA GLN A 12 -7.42 -9.88 16.54
C GLN A 12 -7.96 -8.64 17.26
N PRO A 13 -7.28 -8.15 18.31
CA PRO A 13 -7.73 -6.96 19.00
C PRO A 13 -7.78 -5.82 18.00
N GLU A 14 -8.96 -5.24 17.80
CA GLU A 14 -9.12 -3.93 17.19
C GLU A 14 -8.33 -2.97 18.09
N GLY A 15 -7.08 -2.70 17.67
CA GLY A 15 -6.29 -1.63 18.25
C GLY A 15 -7.11 -0.36 18.05
N GLY A 16 -7.58 0.22 19.14
CA GLY A 16 -8.17 1.54 19.15
C GLY A 16 -7.10 2.57 18.77
N HIS A 17 -6.82 2.67 17.48
CA HIS A 17 -6.21 3.86 16.91
C HIS A 17 -7.25 4.96 17.13
N ASP A 18 -6.90 6.02 17.88
CA ASP A 18 -7.73 7.21 18.02
C ASP A 18 -7.86 7.86 16.62
N THR A 19 -8.74 7.35 15.77
CA THR A 19 -9.09 7.90 14.45
C THR A 19 -9.97 9.15 14.57
N LYS A 20 -10.10 9.71 15.77
CA LYS A 20 -10.93 10.88 16.07
C LYS A 20 -10.41 12.09 15.29
N GLY A 21 -10.99 12.31 14.13
CA GLY A 21 -10.66 13.42 13.24
C GLY A 21 -10.24 13.01 11.82
N ILE A 22 -10.00 11.73 11.56
CA ILE A 22 -9.72 11.23 10.20
C ILE A 22 -11.04 10.82 9.56
N PRO A 23 -11.43 11.40 8.40
CA PRO A 23 -12.66 11.04 7.73
C PRO A 23 -12.59 9.60 7.21
N ASP A 24 -13.61 8.80 7.52
CA ASP A 24 -13.77 7.46 6.96
C ASP A 24 -14.41 7.55 5.56
N ILE A 25 -13.57 7.92 4.59
CA ILE A 25 -13.94 8.07 3.18
C ILE A 25 -13.14 7.10 2.32
N PRO A 26 -13.68 6.65 1.18
CA PRO A 26 -12.92 5.89 0.21
C PRO A 26 -11.79 6.76 -0.37
N LEU A 27 -10.65 6.12 -0.64
CA LEU A 27 -9.53 6.72 -1.34
C LEU A 27 -9.93 7.03 -2.79
N PRO A 28 -9.64 8.24 -3.28
CA PRO A 28 -9.83 8.58 -4.69
C PRO A 28 -9.11 7.58 -5.61
N GLN A 29 -9.70 7.30 -6.77
CA GLN A 29 -9.07 6.44 -7.77
C GLN A 29 -7.96 7.18 -8.53
N ASP A 30 -8.16 8.48 -8.75
CA ASP A 30 -7.19 9.35 -9.39
C ASP A 30 -5.96 9.57 -8.48
N TYR A 31 -4.78 9.61 -9.11
CA TYR A 31 -3.53 9.74 -8.39
C TYR A 31 -3.37 11.13 -7.78
N ASP A 32 -3.67 12.18 -8.54
CA ASP A 32 -3.50 13.57 -8.09
C ASP A 32 -4.49 13.91 -6.98
N GLU A 33 -5.75 13.49 -7.13
CA GLU A 33 -6.76 13.63 -6.07
C GLU A 33 -6.34 12.93 -4.77
N LYS A 34 -5.73 11.74 -4.88
CA LYS A 34 -5.22 11.00 -3.72
C LYS A 34 -4.03 11.71 -3.07
N MET A 35 -3.13 12.27 -3.86
CA MET A 35 -1.98 13.04 -3.34
C MET A 35 -2.44 14.32 -2.64
N LEU A 36 -3.44 15.02 -3.18
CA LEU A 36 -4.04 16.19 -2.54
C LEU A 36 -4.70 15.84 -1.21
N LEU A 37 -5.39 14.70 -1.13
CA LEU A 37 -6.00 14.23 0.12
C LEU A 37 -4.95 13.89 1.19
N LEU A 38 -3.80 13.35 0.79
CA LEU A 38 -2.72 12.93 1.70
C LEU A 38 -1.75 14.04 2.08
N SER A 39 -1.60 15.08 1.24
CA SER A 39 -0.65 16.20 1.46
C SER A 39 -0.69 16.78 2.88
N PRO A 40 -1.86 17.04 3.51
CA PRO A 40 -1.92 17.58 4.87
C PRO A 40 -1.33 16.67 5.95
N TYR A 41 -1.20 15.37 5.68
CA TYR A 41 -0.66 14.36 6.60
C TYR A 41 0.82 14.11 6.31
N ILE A 42 1.21 14.19 5.03
CA ILE A 42 2.61 14.05 4.60
C ILE A 42 3.43 15.27 5.05
N GLU A 43 2.96 16.48 4.78
CA GLU A 43 3.72 17.71 5.03
C GLU A 43 3.93 18.01 6.51
N LYS A 44 3.06 17.50 7.38
CA LYS A 44 3.16 17.70 8.84
C LYS A 44 4.22 16.83 9.49
N ASN A 45 4.67 15.77 8.83
CA ASN A 45 5.50 14.75 9.44
C ASN A 45 6.88 14.68 8.78
N HIS A 46 7.90 15.23 9.46
CA HIS A 46 9.28 15.25 8.95
C HIS A 46 9.93 13.87 8.87
N ASP A 47 9.42 12.89 9.63
CA ASP A 47 9.94 11.52 9.59
C ASP A 47 9.28 10.71 8.46
N LEU A 48 8.17 11.19 7.87
CA LEU A 48 7.54 10.53 6.73
C LEU A 48 8.25 10.91 5.42
N ILE A 49 8.78 9.90 4.75
CA ILE A 49 9.38 10.02 3.44
C ILE A 49 8.35 9.70 2.38
N ALA A 50 8.13 10.63 1.45
CA ALA A 50 7.39 10.43 0.22
C ALA A 50 8.39 10.27 -0.93
N ARG A 51 8.44 9.07 -1.53
CA ARG A 51 9.38 8.73 -2.60
C ARG A 51 8.62 8.44 -3.90
N PRO A 52 8.55 9.40 -4.84
CA PRO A 52 7.93 9.17 -6.14
C PRO A 52 8.79 8.22 -6.98
N PHE A 53 8.15 7.37 -7.76
CA PHE A 53 8.77 6.44 -8.70
C PHE A 53 7.80 6.07 -9.83
N TYR A 54 8.30 5.37 -10.84
CA TYR A 54 7.48 4.89 -11.95
C TYR A 54 7.42 3.36 -11.92
N LEU A 55 6.21 2.83 -11.92
CA LEU A 55 5.95 1.41 -12.15
C LEU A 55 6.10 1.11 -13.63
N ASP A 56 6.63 -0.08 -13.92
CA ASP A 56 6.88 -0.58 -15.28
C ASP A 56 7.92 0.24 -16.06
N SER A 57 8.86 -0.46 -16.70
CA SER A 57 9.94 0.17 -17.45
C SER A 57 9.48 0.83 -18.76
N GLU A 58 8.33 0.42 -19.29
CA GLU A 58 7.79 0.84 -20.59
C GLU A 58 6.66 1.87 -20.43
N MET A 59 5.61 1.54 -19.67
CA MET A 59 4.41 2.36 -19.48
C MET A 59 4.64 3.55 -18.53
N LYS A 60 5.58 3.40 -17.58
CA LYS A 60 5.95 4.42 -16.59
C LYS A 60 4.73 4.98 -15.85
N LEU A 61 3.98 4.11 -15.19
CA LEU A 61 2.83 4.51 -14.39
C LEU A 61 3.33 5.19 -13.09
N GLU A 62 2.83 6.39 -12.79
CA GLU A 62 3.23 7.14 -11.60
C GLU A 62 2.78 6.44 -10.31
N ALA A 63 3.70 6.37 -9.35
CA ALA A 63 3.47 5.84 -8.02
C ALA A 63 4.30 6.57 -6.97
N CYS A 64 3.88 6.48 -5.71
CA CYS A 64 4.63 7.05 -4.59
C CYS A 64 4.69 6.04 -3.45
N ALA A 65 5.89 5.84 -2.90
CA ALA A 65 6.11 5.04 -1.71
C ALA A 65 6.18 5.96 -0.49
N PHE A 66 5.37 5.66 0.53
CA PHE A 66 5.37 6.38 1.80
C PHE A 66 5.94 5.48 2.89
N TYR A 67 6.92 5.96 3.65
CA TYR A 67 7.51 5.21 4.74
C TYR A 67 8.16 6.13 5.77
N PHE A 68 8.23 5.68 7.02
CA PHE A 68 8.91 6.41 8.08
C PHE A 68 10.41 6.15 8.07
N ASN A 69 11.20 7.22 8.13
CA ASN A 69 12.64 7.14 8.27
C ASN A 69 13.00 6.39 9.56
N ALA A 70 14.08 5.61 9.53
CA ALA A 70 14.55 4.73 10.62
C ALA A 70 13.59 3.60 11.07
N VAL A 71 12.34 3.55 10.59
CA VAL A 71 11.43 2.40 10.81
C VAL A 71 11.59 1.36 9.71
N VAL A 72 11.85 1.81 8.48
CA VAL A 72 12.03 0.94 7.31
C VAL A 72 13.50 0.86 6.93
N ASP A 73 13.96 -0.35 6.63
CA ASP A 73 15.26 -0.59 5.98
C ASP A 73 15.15 -0.17 4.50
N ASP A 74 15.55 1.07 4.21
CA ASP A 74 15.46 1.67 2.87
C ASP A 74 16.17 0.83 1.80
N LYS A 75 17.30 0.20 2.15
CA LYS A 75 18.04 -0.66 1.22
C LYS A 75 17.20 -1.87 0.83
N LYS A 76 16.60 -2.55 1.81
CA LYS A 76 15.71 -3.68 1.54
C LYS A 76 14.44 -3.26 0.82
N LEU A 77 13.82 -2.15 1.19
CA LEU A 77 12.64 -1.61 0.48
C LEU A 77 12.97 -1.38 -0.99
N ASN A 78 14.12 -0.76 -1.26
CA ASN A 78 14.55 -0.49 -2.62
C ASN A 78 14.84 -1.77 -3.42
N GLU A 79 15.61 -2.72 -2.85
CA GLU A 79 16.02 -3.96 -3.53
C GLU A 79 14.86 -4.95 -3.72
N HIS A 80 13.96 -5.06 -2.75
CA HIS A 80 12.93 -6.12 -2.72
C HIS A 80 11.53 -5.65 -3.13
N VAL A 81 11.28 -4.34 -3.19
CA VAL A 81 9.97 -3.78 -3.53
C VAL A 81 10.09 -2.83 -4.71
N LEU A 82 10.83 -1.74 -4.58
CA LEU A 82 10.84 -0.68 -5.60
C LEU A 82 11.51 -1.15 -6.91
N GLN A 83 12.71 -1.73 -6.84
CA GLN A 83 13.43 -2.18 -8.03
C GLN A 83 12.65 -3.24 -8.84
N PRO A 84 12.10 -4.30 -8.23
CA PRO A 84 11.24 -5.25 -8.95
C PRO A 84 10.05 -4.57 -9.62
N LEU A 85 9.38 -3.64 -8.95
CA LEU A 85 8.23 -2.92 -9.49
C LEU A 85 8.59 -1.98 -10.66
N MET A 86 9.78 -1.39 -10.63
CA MET A 86 10.30 -0.54 -11.71
C MET A 86 10.81 -1.36 -12.91
N MET A 87 11.41 -2.53 -12.65
CA MET A 87 12.04 -3.37 -13.69
C MET A 87 11.07 -4.35 -14.35
N TYR A 88 9.94 -4.65 -13.69
CA TYR A 88 8.94 -5.55 -14.23
C TYR A 88 8.28 -4.92 -15.46
N SER A 89 8.52 -5.52 -16.63
CA SER A 89 7.91 -5.11 -17.90
C SER A 89 6.80 -6.08 -18.29
N GLY A 90 5.66 -5.50 -18.67
CA GLY A 90 4.53 -6.23 -19.23
C GLY A 90 3.47 -6.61 -18.21
N GLY A 91 2.20 -6.34 -18.54
CA GLY A 91 1.05 -6.62 -17.67
C GLY A 91 0.33 -5.37 -17.17
N TRP A 92 0.90 -4.17 -17.30
CA TRP A 92 0.26 -2.92 -16.86
C TRP A 92 -0.59 -2.24 -17.94
N GLY A 93 -0.26 -2.49 -19.21
CA GLY A 93 -0.84 -1.79 -20.38
C GLY A 93 -2.02 -2.48 -21.06
N SER A 94 -2.56 -3.57 -20.51
CA SER A 94 -3.80 -4.12 -21.07
C SER A 94 -4.95 -3.19 -20.69
N ALA A 95 -5.67 -2.68 -21.68
CA ALA A 95 -6.81 -1.78 -21.51
C ALA A 95 -7.93 -2.38 -20.63
N ASP A 96 -7.87 -3.69 -20.38
CA ASP A 96 -8.85 -4.45 -19.60
C ASP A 96 -8.51 -4.55 -18.10
N TYR A 97 -7.33 -4.10 -17.66
CA TYR A 97 -6.98 -4.16 -16.24
C TYR A 97 -7.61 -3.02 -15.45
N ASN A 98 -8.47 -3.38 -14.50
CA ASN A 98 -8.98 -2.44 -13.51
C ASN A 98 -7.92 -2.17 -12.42
N ASN A 99 -8.15 -1.18 -11.57
CA ASN A 99 -7.20 -0.80 -10.51
C ASN A 99 -6.89 -1.95 -9.53
N THR A 100 -7.83 -2.86 -9.29
CA THR A 100 -7.62 -4.04 -8.44
C THR A 100 -6.57 -4.97 -9.04
N ASP A 101 -6.64 -5.20 -10.35
CA ASP A 101 -5.70 -6.08 -11.05
C ASP A 101 -4.28 -5.49 -11.06
N ARG A 102 -4.17 -4.16 -11.16
CA ARG A 102 -2.89 -3.45 -11.03
C ARG A 102 -2.30 -3.58 -9.64
N VAL A 103 -3.12 -3.45 -8.59
CA VAL A 103 -2.68 -3.67 -7.20
C VAL A 103 -2.29 -5.13 -6.98
N ASP A 104 -3.02 -6.09 -7.56
CA ASP A 104 -2.66 -7.50 -7.54
C ASP A 104 -1.30 -7.76 -8.20
N LEU A 105 -1.01 -7.07 -9.30
CA LEU A 105 0.28 -7.13 -9.98
C LEU A 105 1.41 -6.60 -9.09
N ILE A 106 1.19 -5.49 -8.38
CA ILE A 106 2.15 -4.98 -7.37
C ILE A 106 2.47 -6.07 -6.34
N VAL A 107 1.44 -6.71 -5.78
CA VAL A 107 1.60 -7.77 -4.78
C VAL A 107 2.37 -8.97 -5.33
N ARG A 108 2.10 -9.36 -6.57
CA ARG A 108 2.79 -10.47 -7.23
C ARG A 108 4.23 -10.15 -7.60
N THR A 109 4.57 -8.89 -7.86
CA THR A 109 5.94 -8.49 -8.23
C THR A 109 6.82 -8.29 -7.00
N ALA A 110 6.24 -7.92 -5.85
CA ALA A 110 6.94 -7.76 -4.57
C ALA A 110 7.07 -9.08 -3.77
N ILE A 111 7.43 -10.20 -4.42
CA ILE A 111 7.38 -11.58 -3.86
C ILE A 111 8.17 -11.74 -2.55
N SER A 112 9.22 -10.94 -2.36
CA SER A 112 10.11 -10.98 -1.21
C SER A 112 9.57 -10.34 0.07
N VAL A 113 8.38 -9.72 0.05
CA VAL A 113 7.72 -9.14 1.23
C VAL A 113 6.47 -9.91 1.65
N GLY A 114 6.34 -10.19 2.95
CA GLY A 114 5.18 -10.86 3.53
C GLY A 114 4.18 -9.88 4.16
N GLN A 115 3.01 -10.38 4.58
CA GLN A 115 1.98 -9.62 5.30
C GLN A 115 1.42 -8.39 4.55
N ILE A 116 1.30 -8.50 3.23
CA ILE A 116 0.77 -7.42 2.40
C ILE A 116 -0.72 -7.22 2.67
N ARG A 117 -1.12 -5.98 2.93
CA ARG A 117 -2.51 -5.56 3.08
C ARG A 117 -2.86 -4.53 2.00
N LYS A 118 -4.09 -4.58 1.51
CA LYS A 118 -4.65 -3.61 0.55
C LYS A 118 -5.77 -2.89 1.27
N THR A 119 -5.86 -1.58 1.04
CA THR A 119 -6.95 -0.76 1.59
C THR A 119 -7.41 0.22 0.53
N ASP A 120 -8.71 0.44 0.50
CA ASP A 120 -9.40 1.52 -0.21
C ASP A 120 -9.99 2.55 0.76
N SER A 121 -9.87 2.35 2.09
CA SER A 121 -10.30 3.32 3.10
C SER A 121 -9.16 4.24 3.50
N PHE A 122 -9.45 5.54 3.53
CA PHE A 122 -8.53 6.58 3.99
C PHE A 122 -8.17 6.43 5.47
N ALA A 123 -9.15 6.13 6.32
CA ALA A 123 -8.96 5.97 7.76
C ALA A 123 -8.08 4.77 8.14
N VAL A 124 -7.98 3.77 7.26
CA VAL A 124 -7.09 2.61 7.46
C VAL A 124 -5.66 2.90 6.97
N MET A 125 -5.50 3.86 6.05
CA MET A 125 -4.21 4.20 5.45
C MET A 125 -3.37 5.15 6.33
N VAL A 126 -4.03 6.08 7.04
CA VAL A 126 -3.41 7.17 7.83
C VAL A 126 -3.48 6.85 9.32
#